data_AF-A0A6V7VTM5-F1
#
_entry.id   AF-A0A6V7VTM5-F1
#
_cell.length_a   1.000
_cell.length_b   1.000
_cell.length_c   1.000
_cell.angle_alpha   90.00
_cell.angle_beta   90.00
_cell.angle_gamma   90.00
#
_symmetry.space_group_name_H-M   'P 1'
#
loop_
_entity.id
_entity.type
_entity.pdbx_description
1 polymer ?
#
loop_
_entity_poly.entity_id
_entity_poly.type
_entity_poly.pdbx_seq_one_letter_code
_entity_poly.pdbx_strand_id
1 'polypeptide(L)'
;MFRHRVRARERVRRRAHYEELRNFRTTLAFDQWWKSGERTNWRINSRHPHVSGTVEYWTCSFVEGRRRTCPARLRITFDRDKRFVSVCRAKDRQHCHPVVETLVNEDSEVHNIQQVAPYKMQTARIIRVTTTGTINML
;
A
#
# COMPACT_ATOMS: atom_id res chain seq x y z
N MET A 1 2.03 -1.19 -49.87
CA MET A 1 2.93 -1.99 -49.01
C MET A 1 2.80 -1.49 -47.57
N PHE A 2 2.10 -2.21 -46.70
CA PHE A 2 1.95 -1.86 -45.29
C PHE A 2 2.54 -2.99 -44.44
N ARG A 3 3.73 -2.77 -43.88
CA ARG A 3 4.37 -3.67 -42.91
C ARG A 3 4.93 -2.85 -41.75
N HIS A 4 4.08 -2.53 -40.78
CA HIS A 4 4.49 -2.48 -39.38
C HIS A 4 3.35 -3.01 -38.53
N ARG A 5 3.27 -4.35 -38.52
CA ARG A 5 2.46 -5.14 -37.61
C ARG A 5 2.81 -4.74 -36.17
N VAL A 6 1.82 -4.18 -35.48
CA VAL A 6 1.32 -4.69 -34.19
C VAL A 6 2.40 -5.40 -33.36
N ARG A 7 3.28 -4.63 -32.71
CA ARG A 7 3.94 -5.04 -31.45
C ARG A 7 3.22 -4.44 -30.25
N ALA A 8 1.90 -4.31 -30.36
CA ALA A 8 1.02 -4.05 -29.24
C ALA A 8 0.66 -5.41 -28.61
N ARG A 9 0.89 -5.53 -27.31
CA ARG A 9 0.28 -6.51 -26.40
C ARG A 9 0.87 -7.93 -26.33
N GLU A 10 2.11 -8.02 -25.85
CA GLU A 10 2.49 -9.22 -25.07
C GLU A 10 3.46 -8.90 -23.93
N ARG A 11 3.22 -7.79 -23.22
CA ARG A 11 3.59 -7.75 -21.80
C ARG A 11 2.39 -8.27 -21.03
N VAL A 12 2.23 -9.58 -20.97
CA VAL A 12 1.61 -10.20 -19.80
C VAL A 12 2.50 -9.75 -18.64
N ARG A 13 2.17 -8.61 -18.01
CA ARG A 13 2.83 -8.16 -16.79
C ARG A 13 2.48 -9.21 -15.74
N ARG A 14 3.29 -10.28 -15.67
CA ARG A 14 3.19 -11.29 -14.62
C ARG A 14 3.11 -10.52 -13.31
N ARG A 15 2.05 -10.78 -12.54
CA ARG A 15 1.86 -10.18 -11.22
C ARG A 15 3.13 -10.48 -10.42
N ALA A 16 3.63 -9.49 -9.70
CA ALA A 16 4.83 -9.68 -8.88
C ALA A 16 4.55 -10.76 -7.82
N HIS A 17 5.52 -11.63 -7.58
CA HIS A 17 5.43 -12.68 -6.59
C HIS A 17 6.01 -12.16 -5.28
N TYR A 18 5.15 -11.92 -4.29
CA TYR A 18 5.54 -11.33 -3.02
C TYR A 18 5.85 -12.41 -1.99
N GLU A 19 6.98 -12.25 -1.30
CA GLU A 19 7.41 -13.07 -0.17
C GLU A 19 7.50 -12.19 1.09
N GLU A 20 7.11 -12.75 2.25
CA GLU A 20 7.17 -12.01 3.51
C GLU A 20 8.63 -11.67 3.84
N LEU A 21 8.88 -10.39 4.07
CA LEU A 21 10.15 -9.88 4.57
C LEU A 21 10.12 -9.76 6.09
N ARG A 22 9.04 -9.17 6.61
CA ARG A 22 8.91 -8.86 8.03
C ARG A 22 7.45 -8.72 8.44
N ASN A 23 7.18 -9.07 9.69
CA ASN A 23 5.88 -8.92 10.31
C ASN A 23 6.03 -8.17 11.65
N PHE A 24 5.24 -7.12 11.84
CA PHE A 24 5.25 -6.30 13.05
C PHE A 24 3.96 -6.50 13.81
N ARG A 25 4.03 -6.70 15.13
CA ARG A 25 2.85 -6.86 16.00
C ARG A 25 2.12 -5.55 16.30
N THR A 26 2.68 -4.41 15.96
CA THR A 26 2.06 -3.10 16.18
C THR A 26 2.43 -2.15 15.05
N THR A 27 1.55 -1.19 14.77
CA THR A 27 1.85 -0.10 13.82
C THR A 27 2.99 0.80 14.30
N LEU A 28 3.20 0.91 15.63
CA LEU A 28 4.30 1.68 16.19
C LEU A 28 5.66 1.04 15.87
N ALA A 29 5.79 -0.28 16.07
CA ALA A 29 7.03 -1.00 15.75
C ALA A 29 7.33 -0.95 14.25
N PHE A 30 6.29 -1.02 13.41
CA PHE A 30 6.42 -0.78 11.97
C PHE A 30 6.92 0.64 11.68
N ASP A 31 6.31 1.68 12.27
CA ASP A 31 6.66 3.08 12.00
C ASP A 31 8.10 3.40 12.40
N GLN A 32 8.58 2.87 13.53
CA GLN A 32 9.97 3.00 13.96
C GLN A 32 10.94 2.39 12.94
N TRP A 33 10.69 1.15 12.49
CA TRP A 33 11.50 0.51 11.46
C TRP A 33 11.40 1.22 10.10
N TRP A 34 10.21 1.69 9.74
CA TRP A 34 9.99 2.37 8.46
C TRP A 34 10.74 3.70 8.41
N LYS A 35 10.72 4.46 9.51
CA LYS A 35 11.44 5.73 9.65
C LYS A 35 12.94 5.57 9.87
N SER A 36 13.43 4.40 10.30
CA SER A 36 14.87 4.16 10.48
C SER A 36 15.67 4.00 9.18
N GLY A 37 15.15 4.52 8.05
CA GLY A 37 15.85 4.55 6.77
C GLY A 37 15.25 3.65 5.67
N GLU A 38 14.30 2.77 5.97
CA GLU A 38 13.69 1.95 4.90
C GLU A 38 12.82 2.84 3.98
N ARG A 39 12.02 3.75 4.56
CA ARG A 39 11.05 4.58 3.83
C ARG A 39 11.67 5.36 2.67
N THR A 40 12.86 5.91 2.84
CA THR A 40 13.50 6.80 1.85
C THR A 40 13.78 6.10 0.51
N ASN A 41 13.90 4.77 0.53
CA ASN A 41 14.18 3.96 -0.64
C ASN A 41 12.91 3.62 -1.46
N TRP A 42 11.73 3.98 -0.95
CA TRP A 42 10.44 3.59 -1.51
C TRP A 42 9.51 4.76 -1.72
N ARG A 43 8.78 4.71 -2.84
CA ARG A 43 7.70 5.64 -3.17
C ARG A 43 6.39 4.88 -3.29
N ILE A 44 5.33 5.45 -2.74
CA ILE A 44 3.99 4.87 -2.85
C ILE A 44 3.53 4.88 -4.31
N ASN A 45 3.04 3.74 -4.78
CA ASN A 45 2.48 3.59 -6.12
C ASN A 45 0.96 3.51 -6.07
N SER A 46 0.40 2.72 -5.16
CA SER A 46 -1.05 2.67 -4.96
C SER A 46 -1.44 2.16 -3.58
N ARG A 47 -2.66 2.49 -3.16
CA ARG A 47 -3.29 2.03 -1.91
C ARG A 47 -4.68 1.50 -2.23
N HIS A 48 -5.02 0.34 -1.67
CA HIS A 48 -6.30 -0.33 -1.92
C HIS A 48 -6.89 -0.88 -0.62
N PRO A 49 -8.22 -0.96 -0.49
CA PRO A 49 -8.84 -1.71 0.58
C PRO A 49 -8.49 -3.20 0.46
N HIS A 50 -8.31 -3.85 1.61
CA HIS A 50 -8.08 -5.29 1.74
C HIS A 50 -9.13 -5.88 2.67
N VAL A 51 -9.45 -7.18 2.54
CA VAL A 51 -10.46 -7.87 3.38
C VAL A 51 -10.23 -7.64 4.87
N SER A 52 -8.97 -7.55 5.27
CA SER A 52 -8.54 -7.34 6.66
C SER A 52 -8.05 -5.93 6.95
N GLY A 53 -8.16 -4.94 6.04
CA GLY A 53 -7.67 -3.58 6.29
C GLY A 53 -7.25 -2.84 5.03
N THR A 54 -5.98 -2.45 4.93
CA THR A 54 -5.44 -1.70 3.77
C THR A 54 -4.18 -2.37 3.24
N VAL A 55 -4.05 -2.45 1.92
CA VAL A 55 -2.82 -2.86 1.25
C VAL A 55 -2.23 -1.69 0.47
N GLU A 56 -0.93 -1.51 0.62
CA GLU A 56 -0.15 -0.51 -0.09
C GLU A 56 0.90 -1.18 -0.96
N TYR A 57 1.03 -0.68 -2.18
CA TYR A 57 2.06 -1.10 -3.12
C TYR A 57 3.04 0.03 -3.32
N TRP A 58 4.32 -0.27 -3.15
CA TRP A 58 5.41 0.67 -3.26
C TRP A 58 6.40 0.24 -4.33
N THR A 59 7.09 1.23 -4.92
CA THR A 59 8.12 1.08 -5.94
C THR A 59 9.40 1.74 -5.46
N CYS A 60 10.56 1.23 -5.85
CA CYS A 60 11.82 1.87 -5.47
C CYS A 60 11.89 3.32 -5.97
N SER A 61 12.40 4.20 -5.11
CA SER A 61 12.59 5.63 -5.36
C SER A 61 13.84 5.96 -6.19
N PHE A 62 14.72 4.99 -6.44
CA PHE A 62 15.97 5.21 -7.16
C PHE A 62 15.73 5.79 -8.56
N VAL A 63 16.48 6.85 -8.87
CA VAL A 63 16.47 7.55 -10.15
C VAL A 63 17.87 7.49 -10.75
N GLU A 64 17.96 6.98 -11.97
CA GLU A 64 19.17 7.05 -12.78
C GLU A 64 18.93 8.06 -13.91
N GLY A 65 19.61 9.21 -13.83
CA GLY A 65 19.36 10.35 -14.70
C GLY A 65 17.93 10.89 -14.54
N ARG A 66 17.08 10.72 -15.57
CA ARG A 66 15.65 11.12 -15.55
C ARG A 66 14.69 9.93 -15.53
N ARG A 67 15.19 8.70 -15.32
CA ARG A 67 14.40 7.48 -15.45
C ARG A 67 14.36 6.69 -14.15
N ARG A 68 13.18 6.13 -13.87
CA ARG A 68 12.94 5.19 -12.76
C ARG A 68 12.80 3.79 -13.34
N THR A 69 13.90 3.06 -13.35
CA THR A 69 14.01 1.74 -14.00
C THR A 69 14.02 0.59 -13.00
N CYS A 70 14.23 0.87 -11.71
CA CYS A 70 14.33 -0.17 -10.70
C CYS A 70 13.03 -1.00 -10.62
N PRO A 71 13.11 -2.33 -10.85
CA PRO A 71 11.93 -3.17 -10.87
C PRO A 71 11.42 -3.48 -9.47
N ALA A 72 12.20 -3.21 -8.41
CA ALA A 72 11.89 -3.54 -7.04
C ALA A 72 10.52 -3.03 -6.59
N ARG A 73 9.79 -3.91 -5.88
CA ARG A 73 8.44 -3.66 -5.35
C ARG A 73 8.34 -4.13 -3.91
N LEU A 74 7.59 -3.37 -3.14
CA LEU A 74 7.19 -3.70 -1.77
C LEU A 74 5.66 -3.71 -1.69
N ARG A 75 5.11 -4.60 -0.87
CA ARG A 75 3.69 -4.63 -0.51
C ARG A 75 3.60 -4.57 1.01
N ILE A 76 2.86 -3.61 1.54
CA ILE A 76 2.62 -3.47 2.97
C ILE A 76 1.14 -3.68 3.23
N THR A 77 0.81 -4.60 4.13
CA THR A 77 -0.58 -4.88 4.52
C THR A 77 -0.77 -4.44 5.97
N PHE A 78 -1.69 -3.50 6.16
CA PHE A 78 -2.12 -3.00 7.46
C PHE A 78 -3.42 -3.68 7.83
N ASP A 79 -3.42 -4.43 8.93
CA ASP A 79 -4.65 -4.99 9.46
C ASP A 79 -5.54 -3.91 10.12
N ARG A 80 -6.86 -4.06 10.00
CA ARG A 80 -7.89 -3.15 10.48
C ARG A 80 -7.86 -3.02 12.00
N ASP A 81 -7.46 -4.08 12.70
CA ASP A 81 -7.30 -4.07 14.15
C ASP A 81 -5.93 -3.52 14.58
N LYS A 82 -5.07 -3.11 13.63
CA LYS A 82 -3.70 -2.61 13.84
C LYS A 82 -2.78 -3.59 14.60
N ARG A 83 -3.21 -4.85 14.76
CA ARG A 83 -2.50 -5.89 15.50
C ARG A 83 -1.33 -6.47 14.72
N PHE A 84 -1.30 -6.26 13.41
CA PHE A 84 -0.12 -6.60 12.64
C PHE A 84 0.05 -5.74 11.38
N VAL A 85 1.31 -5.58 10.99
CA VAL A 85 1.72 -5.02 9.70
C VAL A 85 2.65 -6.02 9.04
N SER A 86 2.24 -6.56 7.88
CA SER A 86 3.08 -7.47 7.09
C SER A 86 3.70 -6.72 5.94
N VAL A 87 5.01 -6.85 5.81
CA VAL A 87 5.82 -6.26 4.75
C VAL A 87 6.32 -7.40 3.87
N CYS A 88 6.00 -7.35 2.59
CA CYS A 88 6.45 -8.33 1.60
C CYS A 88 7.25 -7.66 0.49
N ARG A 89 8.34 -8.30 0.04
CA ARG A 89 9.11 -7.87 -1.14
C ARG A 89 8.79 -8.76 -2.34
N ALA A 90 8.82 -8.19 -3.54
CA ALA A 90 8.67 -8.96 -4.77
C ALA A 90 9.95 -9.77 -5.05
N LYS A 91 9.88 -11.09 -4.92
CA LYS A 91 11.00 -12.01 -5.10
C LYS A 91 11.54 -12.00 -6.53
N ASP A 92 10.63 -11.87 -7.50
CA ASP A 92 10.92 -11.83 -8.94
C ASP A 92 11.40 -10.45 -9.42
N ARG A 93 11.51 -9.47 -8.52
CA ARG A 93 11.86 -8.08 -8.86
C ARG A 93 12.83 -7.53 -7.81
N GLN A 94 14.09 -7.92 -7.92
CA GLN A 94 15.14 -7.43 -7.04
C GLN A 94 15.62 -6.03 -7.44
N HIS A 95 16.29 -5.32 -6.52
CA HIS A 95 16.95 -4.06 -6.88
C HIS A 95 18.04 -4.31 -7.92
N CYS A 96 18.14 -3.44 -8.92
CA CYS A 96 19.19 -3.46 -9.93
C CYS A 96 20.33 -2.47 -9.63
N HIS A 97 20.34 -1.93 -8.41
CA HIS A 97 21.30 -0.96 -7.91
C HIS A 97 21.61 -1.33 -6.44
N PRO A 98 22.79 -0.95 -5.91
CA PRO A 98 23.03 -1.05 -4.47
C PRO A 98 21.98 -0.23 -3.71
N VAL A 99 21.62 -0.65 -2.50
CA VAL A 99 20.74 0.14 -1.64
C VAL A 99 21.51 1.42 -1.29
N VAL A 100 21.18 2.51 -1.99
CA VAL A 100 21.68 3.84 -1.68
C VAL A 100 20.73 4.39 -0.64
N GLU A 101 21.21 4.79 0.53
CA GLU A 101 20.43 5.63 1.45
C GLU A 101 20.06 6.89 0.68
N THR A 102 18.85 6.90 0.12
CA THR A 102 18.42 8.02 -0.70
C THR A 102 18.15 9.15 0.30
N LEU A 103 19.01 10.16 0.36
CA LEU A 103 18.72 11.41 1.08
C LEU A 103 17.56 12.10 0.36
N VAL A 104 16.32 11.70 0.68
CA VAL A 104 15.14 12.35 0.12
C VAL A 104 14.97 13.67 0.87
N ASN A 105 15.29 14.77 0.21
CA ASN A 105 14.82 16.11 0.61
C ASN A 105 13.30 16.05 0.75
N GLU A 106 12.81 16.18 1.98
CA GLU A 106 11.39 16.07 2.35
C GLU A 106 10.50 17.11 1.62
N ASP A 107 11.10 18.15 1.03
CA ASP A 107 10.41 19.28 0.43
C ASP A 107 9.84 19.06 -0.99
N SER A 108 10.20 17.97 -1.68
CA SER A 108 9.89 17.82 -3.12
C SER A 108 8.72 16.90 -3.50
N GLU A 109 8.04 16.22 -2.57
CA GLU A 109 6.96 15.28 -2.92
C GLU A 109 5.56 15.58 -2.31
N VAL A 110 5.28 16.82 -1.87
CA VAL A 110 3.93 17.22 -1.39
C VAL A 110 3.00 17.71 -2.51
N HIS A 111 3.48 17.88 -3.75
CA HIS A 111 2.63 18.44 -4.81
C HIS A 111 1.90 17.33 -5.60
N ASN A 112 0.58 17.25 -5.38
CA ASN A 112 -0.43 16.35 -5.98
C ASN A 112 -0.79 15.07 -5.21
N ILE A 113 -0.99 15.15 -3.90
CA ILE A 113 -2.01 14.30 -3.26
C ILE A 113 -3.28 15.15 -3.19
N GLN A 114 -4.25 14.88 -4.05
CA GLN A 114 -5.60 15.41 -3.89
C GLN A 114 -6.11 14.89 -2.53
N GLN A 115 -6.17 15.76 -1.53
CA GLN A 115 -6.82 15.46 -0.26
C GLN A 115 -8.29 15.21 -0.55
N VAL A 116 -8.66 13.95 -0.75
CA VAL A 116 -10.06 13.54 -0.78
C VAL A 116 -10.54 13.58 0.66
N ALA A 117 -11.51 14.45 0.94
CA ALA A 117 -12.14 14.50 2.24
C ALA A 117 -12.62 13.09 2.64
N PRO A 118 -12.40 12.64 3.89
CA PRO A 118 -12.92 11.37 4.34
C PRO A 118 -14.44 11.33 4.11
N TYR A 119 -14.93 10.28 3.47
CA TYR A 119 -16.37 10.04 3.32
C TYR A 119 -17.04 10.16 4.71
N LYS A 120 -18.17 10.87 4.79
CA LYS A 120 -18.95 10.98 6.03
C LYS A 120 -19.22 9.56 6.53
N MET A 121 -18.61 9.19 7.66
CA MET A 121 -18.91 7.91 8.31
C MET A 121 -20.41 7.89 8.62
N GLN A 122 -21.15 6.96 8.03
CA GLN A 122 -22.44 6.57 8.58
C GLN A 122 -22.14 5.96 9.95
N THR A 123 -22.34 6.73 11.01
CA THR A 123 -22.35 6.21 12.36
C THR A 123 -23.49 5.19 12.43
N ALA A 124 -23.14 3.95 12.78
CA ALA A 124 -24.14 2.94 13.08
C ALA A 124 -25.06 3.50 14.19
N ARG A 125 -26.34 3.71 13.87
CA ARG A 125 -27.35 4.03 14.89
C ARG A 125 -27.65 2.76 15.65
N ILE A 126 -27.26 2.71 16.92
CA ILE A 126 -27.73 1.67 17.84
C ILE A 126 -29.21 1.92 18.06
N ILE A 127 -30.07 1.10 17.45
CA ILE A 127 -31.50 1.07 17.78
C ILE A 127 -31.63 0.24 19.05
N ARG A 128 -31.88 0.89 20.19
CA ARG A 128 -32.31 0.19 21.40
C ARG A 128 -33.76 -0.20 21.21
N VAL A 129 -34.00 -1.48 20.90
CA VAL A 129 -35.36 -2.03 20.93
C VAL A 129 -35.72 -2.25 22.41
N THR A 130 -36.47 -1.33 22.99
CA THR A 130 -37.13 -1.57 24.28
C THR A 130 -38.37 -2.42 24.02
N THR A 131 -38.28 -3.70 24.34
CA THR A 131 -39.46 -4.58 24.43
C THR A 131 -40.24 -4.21 25.69
N THR A 132 -41.09 -3.18 25.59
CA THR A 132 -42.16 -2.99 26.56
C THR A 132 -43.30 -3.92 26.18
N GLY A 133 -43.49 -4.96 27.00
CA GLY A 133 -44.56 -5.92 26.84
C GLY A 133 -45.94 -5.30 27.05
N THR A 134 -46.92 -5.80 26.31
CA THR A 134 -48.33 -5.88 26.72
C THR A 134 -48.98 -6.94 25.85
N ILE A 135 -49.12 -8.16 26.37
CA ILE A 135 -50.09 -9.13 25.85
C ILE A 135 -51.24 -9.08 26.84
N ASN A 136 -52.30 -8.37 26.45
CA ASN A 136 -53.61 -8.52 27.09
C ASN A 136 -54.10 -9.93 26.77
N MET A 137 -54.31 -10.75 27.80
CA MET A 137 -55.15 -11.92 27.69
C MET A 137 -56.60 -11.47 27.82
N LEU A 138 -57.37 -11.69 26.75
CA LEU A 138 -58.82 -11.87 26.81
C LEU A 138 -59.11 -13.38 26.77
#